data_AF-A0A1X7DPS4-F1
#
_entry.id   AF-A0A1X7DPS4-F1
#
_cell.length_a   1.000
_cell.length_b   1.000
_cell.length_c   1.000
_cell.angle_alpha   90.00
_cell.angle_beta   90.00
_cell.angle_gamma   90.00
#
_symmetry.space_group_name_H-M   'P 1'
#
loop_
_entity.id
_entity.type
_entity.pdbx_description
1 polymer ?
#
loop_
_entity_poly.entity_id
_entity_poly.type
_entity_poly.pdbx_seq_one_letter_code
_entity_poly.pdbx_strand_id
1 'polypeptide(L)'
;MAVAELAMARQNLEAKKQLRKLDAVGDIEVAAANTEVQKADGARAMGEAQMSYCLVQAPFSGHVAKVYVKPYQTVSADTPLFDLVSDGALKDV
;
A
#
# COMPACT_ATOMS: atom_id res chain seq x y z
N MET A 1 -2.81 -6.18 11.89
CA MET A 1 -2.16 -5.42 12.97
C MET A 1 -2.19 -3.92 12.65
N ALA A 2 -1.63 -3.48 11.52
CA ALA A 2 -1.61 -2.05 11.12
C ALA A 2 -2.98 -1.33 11.15
N VAL A 3 -4.08 -2.00 10.74
CA VAL A 3 -5.43 -1.41 10.80
C VAL A 3 -5.88 -1.14 12.25
N ALA A 4 -5.57 -2.04 13.18
CA ALA A 4 -5.90 -1.88 14.59
C ALA A 4 -5.03 -0.78 15.24
N GLU A 5 -3.75 -0.71 14.88
CA GLU A 5 -2.84 0.34 15.33
C GLU A 5 -3.29 1.73 14.85
N LEU A 6 -3.71 1.85 13.58
CA LEU A 6 -4.29 3.07 13.04
C LEU A 6 -5.57 3.47 13.77
N ALA A 7 -6.45 2.51 14.08
CA ALA A 7 -7.67 2.78 14.84
C ALA A 7 -7.36 3.32 16.24
N MET A 8 -6.42 2.70 16.96
CA MET A 8 -5.96 3.17 18.27
C MET A 8 -5.34 4.57 18.19
N ALA A 9 -4.47 4.83 17.21
CA ALA A 9 -3.85 6.14 17.03
C ALA A 9 -4.90 7.23 16.77
N ARG A 10 -5.92 6.93 15.95
CA ARG A 10 -7.03 7.85 15.67
C ARG A 10 -7.86 8.15 16.92
N GLN A 11 -8.16 7.13 17.73
CA GLN A 11 -8.85 7.31 19.01
C GLN A 11 -8.04 8.18 19.97
N ASN A 12 -6.73 7.97 20.05
CA ASN A 12 -5.86 8.76 20.91
C ASN A 12 -5.75 10.23 20.44
N LEU A 13 -5.65 10.47 19.13
CA LEU A 13 -5.71 11.82 18.58
C LEU A 13 -7.03 12.52 18.94
N GLU A 14 -8.16 11.83 18.79
CA GLU A 14 -9.46 12.39 19.15
C GLU A 14 -9.53 12.72 20.65
N ALA A 15 -9.06 11.83 21.51
CA ALA A 15 -8.96 12.09 22.95
C ALA A 15 -8.08 13.32 23.26
N LYS A 16 -6.90 13.43 22.64
CA LYS A 16 -6.01 14.60 22.83
C LYS A 16 -6.64 15.90 22.32
N LYS A 17 -7.38 15.86 21.21
CA LYS A 17 -8.15 17.02 20.73
C LYS A 17 -9.23 17.45 21.72
N GLN A 18 -9.95 16.50 22.31
CA GLN A 18 -10.97 16.79 23.32
C GLN A 18 -10.36 17.37 24.61
N LEU A 19 -9.25 16.79 25.08
CA LEU A 19 -8.52 17.32 26.23
C LEU A 19 -7.96 18.72 25.96
N ARG A 20 -7.56 19.03 24.72
CA ARG A 20 -7.08 20.37 24.36
C ARG A 20 -8.16 21.42 24.50
N LYS A 21 -9.42 21.09 24.15
CA LYS A 21 -10.59 21.98 24.34
C LYS A 21 -10.89 22.28 25.82
N LEU A 22 -10.36 21.46 26.72
CA LEU A 22 -10.45 21.62 28.17
C LEU A 22 -9.16 22.20 28.78
N ASP A 23 -8.23 22.66 27.93
CA ASP A 23 -6.89 23.13 28.31
C ASP A 23 -6.07 22.13 29.16
N ALA A 24 -6.40 20.83 29.06
CA ALA A 24 -5.75 19.76 29.83
C ALA A 24 -4.48 19.20 29.15
N VAL A 25 -4.22 19.57 27.90
CA VAL A 25 -3.03 19.22 27.11
C VAL A 25 -2.64 20.40 26.21
N GLY A 26 -1.39 20.45 25.77
CA GLY A 26 -0.89 21.47 24.85
C GLY A 26 -1.02 21.12 23.36
N ASP A 27 -0.83 22.11 22.49
CA ASP A 27 -0.91 21.94 21.02
C ASP A 27 0.14 20.97 20.48
N ILE A 28 1.33 20.91 21.13
CA ILE A 28 2.40 19.98 20.78
C ILE A 28 1.95 18.52 20.97
N GLU A 29 1.18 18.23 22.02
CA GLU A 29 0.70 16.86 22.28
C GLU A 29 -0.35 16.42 21.24
N VAL A 30 -1.22 17.34 20.82
CA VAL A 30 -2.18 17.09 19.74
C VAL A 30 -1.45 16.87 18.42
N ALA A 31 -0.44 17.69 18.12
CA ALA A 31 0.38 17.54 16.93
C ALA A 31 1.14 16.19 16.93
N ALA A 32 1.71 15.79 18.07
CA ALA A 32 2.37 14.51 18.22
C ALA A 32 1.41 13.32 17.99
N ALA A 33 0.20 13.37 18.56
CA ALA A 33 -0.82 12.36 18.32
C ALA A 33 -1.24 12.29 16.84
N ASN A 34 -1.28 13.43 16.14
CA ASN A 34 -1.57 13.48 14.71
C ASN A 34 -0.46 12.84 13.88
N THR A 35 0.80 13.09 14.24
CA THR A 35 1.95 12.44 13.61
C THR A 35 1.90 10.92 13.78
N GLU A 36 1.50 10.42 14.96
CA GLU A 36 1.37 8.96 15.15
C GLU A 36 0.26 8.36 14.29
N VAL A 37 -0.86 9.08 14.06
CA VAL A 37 -1.88 8.67 13.08
C VAL A 37 -1.30 8.57 11.67
N GLN A 38 -0.55 9.57 11.23
CA GLN A 38 0.08 9.58 9.90
C GLN A 38 1.06 8.42 9.73
N LYS A 39 1.86 8.14 10.77
CA LYS A 39 2.80 7.02 10.79
C LYS A 39 2.07 5.68 10.70
N ALA A 40 1.01 5.48 11.48
CA ALA A 40 0.22 4.24 11.46
C ALA A 40 -0.50 4.06 10.10
N ASP A 41 -0.97 5.15 9.49
CA ASP A 41 -1.60 5.11 8.17
C ASP A 41 -0.58 4.75 7.07
N GLY A 42 0.63 5.29 7.15
CA GLY A 42 1.74 4.91 6.28
C GLY A 42 2.08 3.41 6.39
N ALA A 43 2.10 2.86 7.60
CA ALA A 43 2.32 1.43 7.81
C ALA A 43 1.19 0.57 7.21
N ARG A 44 -0.06 1.03 7.30
CA ARG A 44 -1.21 0.39 6.64
C ARG A 44 -1.06 0.41 5.11
N ALA A 45 -0.76 1.57 4.54
CA ALA A 45 -0.61 1.76 3.10
C ALA A 45 0.54 0.92 2.52
N MET A 46 1.66 0.82 3.23
CA MET A 46 2.77 -0.09 2.88
C MET A 46 2.31 -1.56 2.82
N GLY A 47 1.52 -2.00 3.79
CA GLY A 47 0.95 -3.35 3.79
C GLY A 47 0.00 -3.59 2.61
N GLU A 48 -0.86 -2.62 2.30
CA GLU A 48 -1.75 -2.68 1.13
C GLU A 48 -0.97 -2.73 -0.19
N ALA A 49 0.09 -1.93 -0.32
CA ALA A 49 0.98 -1.98 -1.48
C ALA A 49 1.67 -3.33 -1.61
N GLN A 50 2.10 -3.93 -0.50
CA GLN A 50 2.71 -5.27 -0.53
C GLN A 50 1.70 -6.35 -0.98
N MET A 51 0.43 -6.22 -0.58
CA MET A 51 -0.64 -7.13 -1.00
C MET A 51 -1.02 -6.95 -2.47
N SER A 52 -0.91 -5.74 -3.03
CA SER A 52 -1.24 -5.51 -4.44
C SER A 52 -0.29 -6.26 -5.38
N TYR A 53 0.96 -6.48 -4.97
CA TYR A 53 1.93 -7.30 -5.72
C TYR A 53 1.54 -8.79 -5.81
N CYS A 54 0.62 -9.29 -4.96
CA CYS A 54 0.14 -10.67 -5.06
C CYS A 54 -0.73 -10.91 -6.30
N LEU A 55 -1.27 -9.84 -6.91
CA LEU A 55 -2.08 -9.90 -8.11
C LEU A 55 -1.37 -9.16 -9.25
N VAL A 56 -0.76 -9.92 -10.16
CA VAL A 56 -0.10 -9.35 -11.33
C VAL A 56 -1.15 -9.08 -12.40
N GLN A 57 -1.44 -7.81 -12.67
CA GLN A 57 -2.34 -7.37 -13.73
C GLN A 57 -1.56 -6.95 -14.97
N ALA A 58 -2.13 -7.17 -16.15
CA ALA A 58 -1.56 -6.66 -17.39
C ALA A 58 -1.59 -5.12 -17.41
N PRO A 59 -0.45 -4.44 -17.69
CA PRO A 59 -0.40 -2.98 -17.72
C PRO A 59 -1.11 -2.37 -18.95
N PHE A 60 -1.39 -3.18 -19.98
CA PHE A 60 -2.09 -2.80 -21.21
C PHE A 60 -2.76 -4.03 -21.85
N SER A 61 -3.67 -3.80 -22.81
CA SER A 61 -4.28 -4.87 -23.62
C SER A 61 -3.27 -5.51 -24.59
N GLY A 62 -3.20 -6.83 -24.56
CA GLY A 62 -2.21 -7.60 -25.30
C GLY A 62 -2.42 -9.10 -25.21
N HIS A 63 -1.49 -9.83 -25.82
CA HIS A 63 -1.45 -11.30 -25.79
C HIS A 63 -0.20 -11.79 -25.06
N VAL A 64 -0.37 -12.84 -24.25
CA VAL A 64 0.76 -13.51 -23.57
C VAL A 64 1.51 -14.36 -24.60
N ALA A 65 2.75 -13.97 -24.91
CA ALA A 65 3.59 -14.69 -25.87
C ALA A 65 4.32 -15.88 -25.25
N LYS A 66 4.74 -15.74 -23.99
CA LYS A 66 5.50 -16.78 -23.27
C LYS A 66 5.25 -16.69 -21.78
N VAL A 67 5.20 -17.84 -21.10
CA VAL A 67 5.13 -17.95 -19.64
C VAL A 67 6.40 -18.64 -19.14
N TYR A 68 7.08 -18.03 -18.17
CA TYR A 68 8.36 -18.49 -17.63
C TYR A 68 8.22 -19.34 -16.37
N VAL A 69 7.05 -19.29 -15.71
CA VAL A 69 6.82 -19.87 -14.38
C VAL A 69 5.67 -20.87 -14.41
N LYS A 70 5.67 -21.81 -13.46
CA LYS A 70 4.61 -22.81 -13.30
C LYS A 70 3.73 -22.49 -12.08
N PRO A 71 2.48 -23.01 -12.04
CA PRO A 71 1.65 -22.94 -10.84
C PRO A 71 2.41 -23.48 -9.61
N TYR A 72 2.24 -22.84 -8.46
CA TYR A 72 2.88 -23.19 -7.18
C TYR A 72 4.41 -23.09 -7.14
N GLN A 73 5.03 -22.46 -8.15
CA GLN A 73 6.46 -22.17 -8.13
C GLN A 73 6.75 -20.92 -7.30
N THR A 74 7.71 -21.02 -6.37
CA THR A 74 8.23 -19.85 -5.66
C THR A 74 9.09 -19.01 -6.60
N VAL A 75 8.80 -17.71 -6.66
CA VAL A 75 9.52 -16.73 -7.48
C VAL A 75 10.04 -15.60 -6.58
N SER A 76 11.23 -15.11 -6.89
CA SER A 76 11.79 -13.93 -6.22
C SER A 76 11.30 -12.66 -6.91
N ALA A 77 11.43 -11.51 -6.23
CA ALA A 77 11.29 -10.21 -6.90
C ALA A 77 12.22 -10.14 -8.13
N ASP A 78 11.80 -9.37 -9.14
CA ASP A 78 12.49 -9.20 -10.43
C ASP A 78 12.61 -10.46 -11.31
N THR A 79 11.97 -11.57 -10.91
CA THR A 79 11.91 -12.77 -11.76
C THR A 79 10.89 -12.56 -12.89
N PRO A 80 11.25 -12.74 -14.17
CA PRO A 80 10.30 -12.62 -15.28
C PRO A 80 9.21 -13.70 -15.17
N LEU A 81 7.95 -13.29 -15.31
CA LEU A 81 6.79 -14.20 -15.21
C LEU A 81 6.23 -14.57 -16.59
N PHE A 82 6.05 -13.58 -17.46
CA PHE A 82 5.54 -13.76 -18.82
C PHE A 82 5.93 -12.58 -19.73
N ASP A 83 5.99 -12.84 -21.03
CA ASP A 83 6.11 -11.80 -22.06
C ASP A 83 4.71 -11.39 -22.53
N LEU A 84 4.42 -10.09 -22.50
CA LEU A 84 3.17 -9.51 -22.98
C LEU A 84 3.42 -8.68 -24.23
N VAL A 85 2.74 -9.03 -25.33
CA VAL A 85 2.82 -8.29 -26.60
C VAL A 85 1.57 -7.43 -26.74
N SER A 86 1.75 -6.14 -27.02
CA SER A 86 0.63 -5.21 -27.19
C SER A 86 -0.15 -5.48 -28.48
N ASP A 87 -1.46 -5.24 -28.43
CA ASP A 87 -2.35 -5.30 -29.60
C ASP A 87 -2.22 -4.09 -30.54
N GLY A 88 -1.30 -3.15 -30.25
CA GLY A 88 -1.02 -2.01 -31.12
C GLY A 88 -0.49 -2.43 -32.48
N ALA A 89 -0.64 -1.55 -33.48
CA ALA A 89 -0.15 -1.81 -34.84
C ALA A 89 1.32 -2.23 -34.81
N LEU A 90 1.63 -3.40 -35.37
CA LEU A 90 2.99 -3.84 -35.64
C LEU A 90 3.70 -2.72 -36.41
N LYS A 91 4.69 -2.09 -35.79
CA LYS A 91 5.62 -1.22 -36.52
C LYS A 91 6.45 -2.14 -37.40
N ASP A 92 6.05 -2.27 -38.67
CA ASP A 92 6.91 -2.82 -39.70
C ASP A 92 8.20 -1.98 -39.76
N VAL A 93 9.32 -2.70 -39.75
CA VAL A 93 10.68 -2.18 -39.86
C VAL A 93 10.97 -1.70 -41.28
#